data_AF-M2Y2B4-F1
#
_entry.id   AF-M2Y2B4-F1
#
_cell.length_a   1.000
_cell.length_b   1.000
_cell.length_c   1.000
_cell.angle_alpha   90.00
_cell.angle_beta   90.00
_cell.angle_gamma   90.00
#
_symmetry.space_group_name_H-M   'P 1'
#
loop_
_entity.id
_entity.type
_entity.pdbx_description
1 polymer ?
#
loop_
_entity_poly.entity_id
_entity_poly.type
_entity_poly.pdbx_seq_one_letter_code
_entity_poly.pdbx_strand_id
1 'polypeptide(L)'
;MELLAVTLSQKRTNRQRIWEDIDEEKTQFKRLMLSELRDRGFMESDAAQLYEKQFQETVNSTTPRTATEDNPSFYRTVKKRNIVKLANPAVDSPKVVMSRGEEEWKRITELLCSKDLKIYEVVADGDCLFRAFAHQLERCTGEKYSVLQLRQLVASTIWKEKDRYLPFLTEEEGVAYHENIERYCSDLEERKLWGGELELKVLSEIFSVPIQRR
;
A
#
# COMPACT_ATOMS: atom_id res chain seq x y z
N MET A 1 -39.76 6.87 45.37
CA MET A 1 -39.67 6.47 43.94
C MET A 1 -39.38 7.68 43.02
N GLU A 2 -39.77 8.91 43.35
CA GLU A 2 -39.57 10.09 42.47
C GLU A 2 -38.15 10.68 42.44
N LEU A 3 -37.36 10.59 43.52
CA LEU A 3 -36.01 11.18 43.56
C LEU A 3 -34.98 10.48 42.64
N LEU A 4 -35.18 9.20 42.33
CA LEU A 4 -34.30 8.46 41.40
C LEU A 4 -34.59 8.79 39.93
N ALA A 5 -35.83 9.18 39.59
CA ALA A 5 -36.21 9.53 38.22
C ALA A 5 -35.65 10.90 37.80
N VAL A 6 -35.65 11.89 38.70
CA VAL A 6 -35.12 13.24 38.44
C VAL A 6 -33.61 13.22 38.20
N THR A 7 -32.85 12.44 38.98
CA THR A 7 -31.38 12.37 38.82
C THR A 7 -30.92 11.65 37.56
N LEU A 8 -31.68 10.65 37.09
CA LEU A 8 -31.41 9.99 35.79
C LEU A 8 -31.75 10.91 34.61
N SER A 9 -32.84 11.68 34.71
CA SER A 9 -33.21 12.69 33.71
C SER A 9 -32.18 13.84 33.63
N GLN A 10 -31.70 14.33 34.79
CA GLN A 10 -30.64 15.34 34.85
C GLN A 10 -29.30 14.82 34.29
N LYS A 11 -28.95 13.55 34.56
CA LYS A 11 -27.72 12.93 34.01
C LYS A 11 -27.79 12.71 32.49
N ARG A 12 -28.97 12.37 31.96
CA ARG A 12 -29.19 12.16 30.53
C ARG A 12 -29.12 13.47 29.75
N THR A 13 -29.73 14.53 30.28
CA THR A 13 -29.69 15.89 29.71
C THR A 13 -28.29 16.52 29.78
N ASN A 14 -27.55 16.31 30.87
CA ASN A 14 -26.19 16.85 30.99
C ASN A 14 -25.18 16.13 30.08
N ARG A 15 -25.31 14.80 29.87
CA ARG A 15 -24.51 14.10 28.84
C ARG A 15 -24.83 14.61 27.45
N GLN A 16 -26.10 14.82 27.14
CA GLN A 16 -26.53 15.26 25.81
C GLN A 16 -26.02 16.66 25.46
N ARG A 17 -26.07 17.60 26.41
CA ARG A 17 -25.45 18.93 26.25
C ARG A 17 -23.94 18.86 26.05
N ILE A 18 -23.25 18.01 26.81
CA ILE A 18 -21.81 17.81 26.64
C ILE A 18 -21.49 17.27 25.24
N TRP A 19 -22.34 16.40 24.67
CA TRP A 19 -22.18 15.90 23.31
C TRP A 19 -22.40 16.98 22.25
N GLU A 20 -23.45 17.78 22.41
CA GLU A 20 -23.76 18.90 21.52
C GLU A 20 -22.63 19.94 21.54
N ASP A 21 -22.12 20.31 22.71
CA ASP A 21 -20.97 21.22 22.85
C ASP A 21 -19.70 20.65 22.19
N ILE A 22 -19.47 19.34 22.31
CA ILE A 22 -18.34 18.67 21.66
C ILE A 22 -18.48 18.67 20.14
N ASP A 23 -19.67 18.40 19.62
CA ASP A 23 -19.92 18.35 18.18
C ASP A 23 -19.83 19.75 17.53
N GLU A 24 -20.31 20.76 18.25
CA GLU A 24 -20.19 22.15 17.82
C GLU A 24 -18.72 22.60 17.82
N GLU A 25 -17.94 22.28 18.86
CA GLU A 25 -16.50 22.54 18.90
C GLU A 25 -15.73 21.79 17.79
N LYS A 26 -16.08 20.52 17.50
CA LYS A 26 -15.50 19.76 16.36
C LYS A 26 -15.74 20.47 15.05
N THR A 27 -16.96 20.93 14.84
CA THR A 27 -17.39 21.60 13.62
C THR A 27 -16.68 22.94 13.45
N GLN A 28 -16.57 23.72 14.52
CA GLN A 28 -15.85 25.00 14.50
C GLN A 28 -14.36 24.81 14.20
N PHE A 29 -13.71 23.81 14.81
CA PHE A 29 -12.30 23.54 14.57
C PHE A 29 -12.02 23.09 13.13
N LYS A 30 -12.83 22.18 12.60
CA LYS A 30 -12.75 21.74 11.19
C LYS A 30 -12.88 22.94 10.24
N ARG A 31 -13.81 23.85 10.53
CA ARG A 31 -14.02 25.07 9.74
C ARG A 31 -12.80 26.01 9.77
N LEU A 32 -12.22 26.26 10.94
CA LEU A 32 -11.03 27.13 11.07
C LEU A 32 -9.80 26.56 10.35
N MET A 33 -9.61 25.24 10.43
CA MET A 33 -8.51 24.60 9.71
C MET A 33 -8.69 24.67 8.19
N LEU A 34 -9.91 24.41 7.70
CA LEU A 34 -10.21 24.50 6.27
C LEU A 34 -10.07 25.94 5.75
N SER A 35 -10.42 26.97 6.53
CA SER A 35 -10.18 28.36 6.12
C SER A 35 -8.68 28.69 6.05
N GLU A 36 -7.89 28.27 7.04
CA GLU A 36 -6.44 28.49 7.05
C GLU A 36 -5.74 27.81 5.85
N LEU A 37 -6.20 26.62 5.46
CA LEU A 37 -5.67 25.89 4.31
C LEU A 37 -6.11 26.47 2.97
N ARG A 38 -7.34 27.00 2.91
CA ARG A 38 -7.84 27.75 1.74
C ARG A 38 -7.03 29.02 1.50
N ASP A 39 -6.70 29.76 2.56
CA ASP A 39 -5.88 30.98 2.47
C ASP A 39 -4.45 30.68 1.99
N ARG A 40 -3.98 29.44 2.21
CA ARG A 40 -2.69 28.91 1.72
C ARG A 40 -2.77 28.28 0.32
N GLY A 41 -3.93 28.33 -0.34
CA GLY A 41 -4.11 27.90 -1.74
C GLY A 41 -4.36 26.40 -1.94
N PHE A 42 -4.69 25.64 -0.89
CA PHE A 42 -5.04 24.21 -1.01
C PHE A 42 -6.50 24.00 -1.41
N MET A 43 -6.75 22.97 -2.24
CA MET A 43 -8.11 22.58 -2.65
C MET A 43 -8.87 21.99 -1.45
N GLU A 44 -10.10 22.47 -1.24
CA GLU A 44 -10.91 22.18 -0.05
C GLU A 44 -11.25 20.69 0.11
N SER A 45 -11.35 19.94 -1.01
CA SER A 45 -11.62 18.49 -1.02
C SER A 45 -10.51 17.68 -0.35
N ASP A 46 -9.26 18.05 -0.61
CA ASP A 46 -8.09 17.26 -0.20
C ASP A 46 -7.75 17.57 1.26
N ALA A 47 -7.92 18.83 1.67
CA ALA A 47 -7.79 19.28 3.06
C ALA A 47 -8.81 18.61 3.99
N ALA A 48 -10.07 18.46 3.54
CA ALA A 48 -11.10 17.79 4.32
C ALA A 48 -10.83 16.29 4.52
N GLN A 49 -10.26 15.63 3.51
CA GLN A 49 -9.86 14.23 3.59
C GLN A 49 -8.65 14.03 4.51
N LEU A 50 -7.67 14.93 4.47
CA LEU A 50 -6.51 14.89 5.36
C LEU A 50 -6.90 15.07 6.83
N TYR A 51 -7.82 16.00 7.12
CA TYR A 51 -8.37 16.18 8.47
C TYR A 51 -9.01 14.88 8.98
N GLU A 52 -9.88 14.28 8.17
CA GLU A 52 -10.59 13.06 8.56
C GLU A 52 -9.63 11.89 8.80
N LYS A 53 -8.62 11.75 7.93
CA LYS A 53 -7.58 10.72 8.03
C LYS A 53 -6.72 10.91 9.29
N GLN A 54 -6.22 12.12 9.55
CA GLN A 54 -5.43 12.41 10.76
C GLN A 54 -6.26 12.24 12.04
N PHE A 55 -7.54 12.60 12.01
CA PHE A 55 -8.42 12.41 13.15
C PHE A 55 -8.59 10.93 13.48
N GLN A 56 -8.89 10.10 12.48
CA GLN A 56 -9.05 8.64 12.65
C GLN A 56 -7.76 7.97 13.10
N GLU A 57 -6.60 8.34 12.54
CA GLU A 57 -5.29 7.84 12.98
C GLU A 57 -5.03 8.13 14.46
N THR A 58 -5.39 9.33 14.94
CA THR A 58 -5.17 9.74 16.33
C THR A 58 -6.13 9.05 17.30
N VAL A 59 -7.38 8.80 16.88
CA VAL A 59 -8.36 8.01 17.65
C VAL A 59 -7.89 6.57 17.79
N ASN A 60 -7.39 5.98 16.70
CA ASN A 60 -6.89 4.62 16.66
C ASN A 60 -5.61 4.43 17.49
N SER A 61 -4.71 5.44 17.54
CA SER A 61 -3.46 5.35 18.30
C SER A 61 -3.61 5.47 19.82
N THR A 62 -4.78 5.90 20.31
CA THR A 62 -4.94 6.32 21.72
C THR A 62 -5.88 5.40 22.52
N THR A 63 -6.49 4.37 21.94
CA THR A 63 -7.48 3.52 22.63
C THR A 63 -6.92 2.16 23.12
N PRO A 64 -7.21 1.76 24.38
CA PRO A 64 -7.45 0.37 24.75
C PRO A 64 -8.79 -0.08 24.16
N ARG A 65 -8.85 -1.35 23.73
CA ARG A 65 -9.85 -1.99 22.84
C ARG A 65 -11.33 -1.97 23.28
N THR A 66 -11.73 -1.16 24.27
CA THR A 66 -13.10 -1.08 24.81
C THR A 66 -13.65 0.35 24.99
N ALA A 67 -12.92 1.39 24.62
CA ALA A 67 -13.44 2.76 24.65
C ALA A 67 -14.11 3.12 23.31
N THR A 68 -15.44 3.11 23.27
CA THR A 68 -16.19 3.65 22.12
C THR A 68 -16.00 5.16 22.03
N GLU A 69 -16.26 5.72 20.84
CA GLU A 69 -16.22 7.15 20.50
C GLU A 69 -17.01 8.05 21.49
N ASP A 70 -17.80 7.43 22.36
CA ASP A 70 -18.72 8.00 23.34
C ASP A 70 -18.13 8.29 24.74
N ASN A 71 -16.82 8.52 24.90
CA ASN A 71 -16.23 8.89 26.19
C ASN A 71 -15.68 10.33 26.25
N PRO A 72 -16.35 11.29 26.92
CA PRO A 72 -15.95 12.70 27.00
C PRO A 72 -14.57 12.96 27.65
N SER A 73 -14.10 12.06 28.52
CA SER A 73 -12.78 12.14 29.16
C SER A 73 -11.64 11.89 28.17
N PHE A 74 -11.87 11.00 27.21
CA PHE A 74 -10.93 10.69 26.12
C PHE A 74 -10.79 11.92 25.20
N TYR A 75 -11.92 12.54 24.82
CA TYR A 75 -11.94 13.73 23.97
C TYR A 75 -11.13 14.90 24.56
N ARG A 76 -11.23 15.16 25.87
CA ARG A 76 -10.42 16.18 26.56
C ARG A 76 -8.92 15.88 26.57
N THR A 77 -8.54 14.60 26.67
CA THR A 77 -7.14 14.18 26.71
C THR A 77 -6.47 14.31 25.34
N VAL A 78 -7.20 13.95 24.28
CA VAL A 78 -6.78 14.17 22.89
C VAL A 78 -6.69 15.68 22.59
N LYS A 79 -7.66 16.48 23.07
CA LYS A 79 -7.67 17.96 22.95
C LYS A 79 -6.42 18.62 23.56
N LYS A 80 -5.98 18.21 24.76
CA LYS A 80 -4.75 18.74 25.39
C LYS A 80 -3.49 18.45 24.56
N ARG A 81 -3.42 17.30 23.89
CA ARG A 81 -2.30 16.95 22.99
C ARG A 81 -2.28 17.81 21.72
N ASN A 82 -3.43 18.21 21.20
CA ASN A 82 -3.52 19.03 19.99
C ASN A 82 -3.19 20.50 20.27
N ILE A 83 -3.65 21.07 21.39
CA ILE A 83 -3.37 22.49 21.73
C ILE A 83 -1.87 22.76 21.95
N VAL A 84 -1.15 21.83 22.58
CA VAL A 84 0.30 21.97 22.82
C VAL A 84 1.11 21.88 21.50
N LYS A 85 0.63 21.12 20.51
CA LYS A 85 1.29 20.98 19.20
C LYS A 85 1.11 22.22 18.30
N LEU A 86 0.01 22.96 18.46
CA LEU A 86 -0.29 24.17 17.68
C LEU A 86 0.32 25.47 18.28
N ALA A 87 0.71 25.47 19.56
CA ALA A 87 1.21 26.66 20.25
C ALA A 87 2.69 27.02 19.96
N ASN A 88 3.44 26.17 19.26
CA ASN A 88 4.80 26.46 18.79
C ASN A 88 4.85 26.55 17.24
N PRO A 89 4.44 27.67 16.64
CA PRO A 89 4.33 27.81 15.17
C PRO A 89 5.68 27.93 14.43
N ALA A 90 6.83 27.87 15.12
CA ALA A 90 8.16 27.95 14.51
C ALA A 90 8.85 26.57 14.32
N VAL A 91 8.22 25.47 14.76
CA VAL A 91 8.70 24.10 14.58
C VAL A 91 7.47 23.27 14.20
N ASP A 92 7.52 22.54 13.09
CA ASP A 92 6.43 21.75 12.49
C ASP A 92 5.42 22.50 11.61
N SER A 93 5.89 23.04 10.47
CA SER A 93 5.28 22.58 9.23
C SER A 93 5.35 21.04 9.24
N PRO A 94 4.26 20.26 9.11
CA PRO A 94 4.39 18.82 8.99
C PRO A 94 5.18 18.58 7.70
N LYS A 95 6.49 18.37 7.84
CA LYS A 95 7.25 17.69 6.81
C LYS A 95 6.54 16.36 6.73
N VAL A 96 5.75 16.16 5.67
CA VAL A 96 5.24 14.84 5.35
C VAL A 96 6.49 14.03 5.07
N VAL A 97 6.99 13.37 6.12
CA VAL A 97 8.11 12.45 6.02
C VAL A 97 7.52 11.24 5.33
N MET A 98 7.57 11.25 4.00
CA MET A 98 7.23 10.09 3.20
C MET A 98 8.21 8.98 3.57
N SER A 99 7.69 7.77 3.74
CA SER A 99 8.56 6.60 3.84
C SER A 99 9.35 6.44 2.55
N ARG A 100 10.52 5.82 2.64
CA ARG A 100 11.35 5.53 1.46
C ARG A 100 10.55 4.77 0.37
N GLY A 101 9.64 3.88 0.76
CA GLY A 101 8.78 3.15 -0.18
C GLY A 101 7.81 4.05 -0.93
N GLU A 102 7.19 5.02 -0.25
CA GLU A 102 6.26 5.97 -0.87
C GLU A 102 7.00 6.94 -1.81
N GLU A 103 8.22 7.36 -1.45
CA GLU A 103 9.06 8.16 -2.35
C GLU A 103 9.42 7.40 -3.64
N GLU A 104 9.85 6.14 -3.51
CA GLU A 104 10.16 5.29 -4.67
C GLU A 104 8.92 5.05 -5.54
N TRP A 105 7.77 4.75 -4.91
CA TRP A 105 6.51 4.57 -5.63
C TRP A 105 6.11 5.83 -6.43
N LYS A 106 6.26 7.00 -5.81
CA LYS A 106 5.99 8.28 -6.46
C LYS A 106 6.92 8.50 -7.65
N ARG A 107 8.23 8.29 -7.48
CA ARG A 107 9.21 8.43 -8.57
C ARG A 107 8.92 7.47 -9.74
N ILE A 108 8.57 6.22 -9.45
CA ILE A 108 8.21 5.23 -10.47
C ILE A 108 6.94 5.67 -11.21
N THR A 109 5.93 6.15 -10.47
CA THR A 109 4.66 6.60 -11.06
C THR A 109 4.86 7.82 -11.95
N GLU A 110 5.65 8.80 -11.52
CA GLU A 110 5.99 9.99 -12.32
C GLU A 110 6.73 9.60 -13.61
N LEU A 111 7.71 8.70 -13.51
CA LEU A 111 8.46 8.21 -14.67
C LEU A 111 7.54 7.49 -15.68
N LEU A 112 6.61 6.67 -15.21
CA LEU A 112 5.67 5.96 -16.08
C LEU A 112 4.65 6.91 -16.72
N CYS A 113 4.17 7.90 -15.98
CA CYS A 113 3.25 8.93 -16.47
C CYS A 113 3.87 9.71 -17.64
N SER A 114 5.17 10.04 -17.57
CA SER A 114 5.91 10.69 -18.67
C SER A 114 5.99 9.86 -19.96
N LYS A 115 5.69 8.55 -19.89
CA LYS A 115 5.70 7.61 -21.01
C LYS A 115 4.30 7.13 -21.39
N ASP A 116 3.24 7.76 -20.87
CA ASP A 116 1.84 7.33 -21.02
C ASP A 116 1.60 5.88 -20.53
N LEU A 117 2.36 5.45 -19.52
CA LEU A 117 2.25 4.14 -18.89
C LEU A 117 1.68 4.25 -17.48
N LYS A 118 1.07 3.16 -17.01
CA LYS A 118 0.56 3.02 -15.64
C LYS A 118 0.98 1.70 -15.02
N ILE A 119 1.11 1.69 -13.70
CA ILE A 119 1.36 0.47 -12.93
C ILE A 119 0.08 -0.38 -12.95
N TYR A 120 0.25 -1.66 -13.21
CA TYR A 120 -0.78 -2.67 -12.97
C TYR A 120 -0.31 -3.55 -11.81
N GLU A 121 -1.06 -3.56 -10.73
CA GLU A 121 -0.72 -4.37 -9.56
C GLU A 121 -0.95 -5.86 -9.85
N VAL A 122 0.11 -6.65 -9.62
CA VAL A 122 0.06 -8.10 -9.63
C VAL A 122 0.19 -8.61 -8.21
N VAL A 123 -0.35 -9.80 -7.96
CA VAL A 123 -0.22 -10.46 -6.65
C VAL A 123 1.27 -10.66 -6.33
N ALA A 124 1.69 -10.21 -5.15
CA ALA A 124 3.06 -10.33 -4.66
C ALA A 124 3.34 -11.74 -4.10
N ASP A 125 3.26 -12.75 -4.96
CA ASP A 125 3.58 -14.15 -4.67
C ASP A 125 4.82 -14.61 -5.47
N GLY A 126 5.23 -15.87 -5.30
CA GLY A 126 6.32 -16.48 -6.09
C GLY A 126 6.02 -16.61 -7.59
N ASP A 127 4.79 -16.28 -8.03
CA ASP A 127 4.35 -16.31 -9.42
C ASP A 127 4.31 -14.89 -10.04
N CYS A 128 4.64 -13.84 -9.29
CA CYS A 128 4.49 -12.44 -9.70
C CYS A 128 5.13 -12.11 -11.06
N LEU A 129 6.32 -12.66 -11.35
CA LEU A 129 7.01 -12.47 -12.62
C LEU A 129 6.22 -13.06 -13.80
N PHE A 130 5.77 -14.31 -13.66
CA PHE A 130 4.98 -14.98 -14.69
C PHE A 130 3.61 -14.34 -14.87
N ARG A 131 2.99 -13.86 -13.77
CA ARG A 131 1.72 -13.10 -13.82
C ARG A 131 1.89 -11.78 -14.55
N ALA A 132 2.96 -11.03 -14.23
CA ALA A 132 3.26 -9.77 -14.89
C ALA A 132 3.53 -9.98 -16.39
N PHE A 133 4.30 -11.01 -16.73
CA PHE A 133 4.58 -11.37 -18.11
C PHE A 133 3.31 -11.79 -18.86
N ALA A 134 2.50 -12.69 -18.31
CA ALA A 134 1.22 -13.11 -18.91
C ALA A 134 0.29 -11.93 -19.20
N HIS A 135 0.17 -11.00 -18.25
CA HIS A 135 -0.65 -9.80 -18.42
C HIS A 135 -0.13 -8.90 -19.55
N GLN A 136 1.18 -8.69 -19.66
CA GLN A 136 1.75 -7.89 -20.76
C GLN A 136 1.68 -8.61 -22.10
N LEU A 137 1.93 -9.92 -22.13
CA LEU A 137 1.86 -10.74 -23.32
C LEU A 137 0.46 -10.71 -23.93
N GLU A 138 -0.59 -10.86 -23.11
CA GLU A 138 -1.99 -10.76 -23.57
C GLU A 138 -2.26 -9.39 -24.20
N ARG A 139 -1.72 -8.31 -23.62
CA ARG A 139 -1.92 -6.95 -24.16
C ARG A 139 -1.16 -6.68 -25.45
N CYS A 140 0.02 -7.29 -25.63
CA CYS A 140 0.86 -7.08 -26.80
C CYS A 140 0.49 -8.00 -27.97
N THR A 141 0.11 -9.25 -27.69
CA THR A 141 -0.09 -10.30 -28.71
C THR A 141 -1.54 -10.76 -28.82
N GLY A 142 -2.37 -10.53 -27.80
CA GLY A 142 -3.72 -11.07 -27.68
C GLY A 142 -3.78 -12.51 -27.15
N GLU A 143 -2.62 -13.17 -26.97
CA GLU A 143 -2.57 -14.56 -26.52
C GLU A 143 -2.62 -14.67 -24.99
N LYS A 144 -3.42 -15.63 -24.50
CA LYS A 144 -3.60 -15.86 -23.08
C LYS A 144 -2.81 -17.09 -22.64
N TYR A 145 -1.97 -16.89 -21.64
CA TYR A 145 -1.20 -17.97 -21.01
C TYR A 145 -1.44 -17.98 -19.51
N SER A 146 -1.60 -19.18 -18.96
CA SER A 146 -1.54 -19.40 -17.52
C SER A 146 -0.09 -19.36 -17.02
N VAL A 147 0.09 -19.05 -15.74
CA VAL A 147 1.40 -19.10 -15.07
C VAL A 147 2.07 -20.47 -15.25
N LEU A 148 1.31 -21.56 -15.10
CA LEU A 148 1.83 -22.90 -15.23
C LEU A 148 2.35 -23.17 -16.66
N GLN A 149 1.61 -22.76 -17.68
CA GLN A 149 2.03 -22.90 -19.07
C GLN A 149 3.34 -22.13 -19.34
N LEU A 150 3.47 -20.91 -18.82
CA LEU A 150 4.70 -20.13 -18.96
C LEU A 150 5.89 -20.81 -18.27
N ARG A 151 5.69 -21.34 -17.05
CA ARG A 151 6.73 -22.10 -16.33
C ARG A 151 7.20 -23.33 -17.12
N GLN A 152 6.26 -24.12 -17.63
CA GLN A 152 6.55 -25.30 -18.45
C GLN A 152 7.26 -24.95 -19.77
N LEU A 153 6.87 -23.85 -20.42
CA LEU A 153 7.53 -23.37 -21.63
C LEU A 153 8.98 -22.98 -21.36
N VAL A 154 9.23 -22.29 -20.23
CA VAL A 154 10.59 -21.92 -19.83
C VAL A 154 11.41 -23.17 -19.48
N ALA A 155 10.90 -24.05 -18.62
CA ALA A 155 11.59 -25.29 -18.23
C ALA A 155 11.94 -26.16 -19.45
N SER A 156 10.98 -26.36 -20.36
CA SER A 156 11.20 -27.15 -21.57
C SER A 156 12.20 -26.53 -22.54
N THR A 157 12.27 -25.19 -22.62
CA THR A 157 13.25 -24.48 -23.46
C THR A 157 14.64 -24.56 -22.85
N ILE A 158 14.74 -24.36 -21.54
CA ILE A 158 16.00 -24.50 -20.79
C ILE A 158 16.55 -25.92 -20.91
N TRP A 159 15.69 -26.94 -20.84
CA TRP A 159 16.07 -28.32 -21.03
C TRP A 159 16.60 -28.61 -22.46
N LYS A 160 15.91 -28.10 -23.48
CA LYS A 160 16.28 -28.30 -24.90
C LYS A 160 17.62 -27.65 -25.25
N GLU A 161 17.88 -26.44 -24.74
CA GLU A 161 19.13 -25.70 -24.98
C GLU A 161 20.00 -25.63 -23.72
N LYS A 162 20.10 -26.74 -22.99
CA LYS A 162 20.79 -26.79 -21.68
C LYS A 162 22.18 -26.17 -21.69
N ASP A 163 22.99 -26.44 -22.72
CA ASP A 163 24.38 -25.98 -22.80
C ASP A 163 24.48 -24.44 -22.87
N ARG A 164 23.44 -23.79 -23.41
CA ARG A 164 23.34 -22.34 -23.51
C ARG A 164 23.00 -21.70 -22.16
N TYR A 165 22.15 -22.34 -21.38
CA TYR A 165 21.62 -21.78 -20.14
C TYR A 165 22.39 -22.21 -18.89
N LEU A 166 23.15 -23.31 -18.96
CA LEU A 166 23.96 -23.86 -17.86
C LEU A 166 24.88 -22.84 -17.17
N PRO A 167 25.55 -21.91 -17.87
CA PRO A 167 26.39 -20.89 -17.23
C PRO A 167 25.61 -19.86 -16.40
N PHE A 168 24.30 -19.73 -16.62
CA PHE A 168 23.44 -18.74 -15.95
C PHE A 168 22.65 -19.34 -14.79
N LEU A 169 22.65 -20.66 -14.63
CA LEU A 169 22.01 -21.34 -13.50
C LEU A 169 22.88 -21.16 -12.25
N THR A 170 22.52 -20.21 -11.39
CA THR A 170 23.25 -19.94 -10.15
C THR A 170 22.81 -20.89 -9.03
N GLU A 171 23.75 -21.37 -8.23
CA GLU A 171 23.50 -22.22 -7.07
C GLU A 171 22.52 -21.55 -6.08
N GLU A 172 21.36 -22.15 -5.84
CA GLU A 172 20.54 -21.81 -4.68
C GLU A 172 20.99 -22.74 -3.53
N GLU A 173 21.35 -22.16 -2.39
CA GLU A 173 21.77 -22.91 -1.18
C GLU A 173 23.06 -23.75 -1.31
N GLY A 174 24.01 -23.35 -2.17
CA GLY A 174 25.33 -23.99 -2.27
C GLY A 174 25.33 -25.35 -2.97
N VAL A 175 24.28 -25.63 -3.75
CA VAL A 175 24.23 -26.77 -4.67
C VAL A 175 24.26 -26.26 -6.11
N ALA A 176 25.32 -26.59 -6.84
CA ALA A 176 25.45 -26.33 -8.26
C ALA A 176 24.29 -26.92 -9.07
N TYR A 177 23.37 -26.08 -9.56
CA TYR A 177 22.41 -26.49 -10.59
C TYR A 177 23.07 -26.89 -11.91
N HIS A 178 24.36 -26.57 -12.09
CA HIS A 178 25.17 -27.06 -13.21
C HIS A 178 25.17 -28.60 -13.28
N GLU A 179 25.07 -29.28 -12.14
CA GLU A 179 25.01 -30.75 -12.07
C GLU A 179 23.58 -31.29 -12.14
N ASN A 180 22.56 -30.42 -12.01
CA ASN A 180 21.17 -30.87 -11.90
C ASN A 180 20.15 -29.88 -12.52
N ILE A 181 20.33 -29.60 -13.81
CA ILE A 181 19.35 -28.83 -14.60
C ILE A 181 17.97 -29.49 -14.63
N GLU A 182 17.92 -30.82 -14.52
CA GLU A 182 16.68 -31.60 -14.36
C GLU A 182 15.91 -31.14 -13.12
N ARG A 183 16.58 -31.05 -11.98
CA ARG A 183 15.99 -30.55 -10.74
C ARG A 183 15.54 -29.10 -10.87
N TYR A 184 16.33 -28.24 -11.50
CA TYR A 184 15.93 -26.85 -11.73
C TYR A 184 14.63 -26.77 -12.54
N CYS A 185 14.54 -27.51 -13.66
CA CYS A 185 13.32 -27.56 -14.47
C CYS A 185 12.13 -28.09 -13.67
N SER A 186 12.31 -29.15 -12.87
CA SER A 186 11.27 -29.70 -11.99
C SER A 186 10.81 -28.69 -10.95
N ASP A 187 11.76 -28.03 -10.27
CA ASP A 187 11.46 -27.04 -9.22
C ASP A 187 10.77 -25.79 -9.82
N LEU A 188 11.09 -25.43 -11.07
CA LEU A 188 10.46 -24.32 -11.79
C LEU A 188 8.98 -24.58 -12.05
N GLU A 189 8.62 -25.82 -12.36
CA GLU A 189 7.25 -26.27 -12.63
C GLU A 189 6.45 -26.52 -11.35
N GLU A 190 7.06 -27.18 -10.35
CA GLU A 190 6.34 -27.74 -9.19
C GLU A 190 6.46 -26.88 -7.93
N ARG A 191 7.62 -26.25 -7.68
CA ARG A 191 7.92 -25.60 -6.39
C ARG A 191 7.73 -24.08 -6.39
N LYS A 192 7.24 -23.51 -7.48
CA LYS A 192 7.07 -22.07 -7.65
C LYS A 192 8.37 -21.31 -7.37
N LEU A 193 9.49 -21.79 -7.93
CA LEU A 193 10.74 -21.03 -7.91
C LEU A 193 10.47 -19.60 -8.38
N TRP A 194 11.10 -18.66 -7.69
CA TRP A 194 11.02 -17.25 -8.03
C TRP A 194 11.72 -17.05 -9.37
N GLY A 195 11.01 -16.44 -10.33
CA GLY A 195 11.63 -16.13 -11.61
C GLY A 195 12.67 -15.02 -11.47
N GLY A 196 13.72 -15.09 -12.27
CA GLY A 196 14.76 -14.08 -12.37
C GLY A 196 15.04 -13.66 -13.82
N GLU A 197 16.28 -13.23 -14.05
CA GLU A 197 16.75 -12.74 -15.35
C GLU A 197 16.79 -13.85 -16.42
N LEU A 198 17.11 -15.08 -16.02
CA LEU A 198 17.18 -16.23 -16.92
C LEU A 198 15.81 -16.51 -17.53
N GLU A 199 14.78 -16.61 -16.70
CA GLU A 199 13.41 -16.88 -17.12
C GLU A 199 12.87 -15.75 -17.99
N LEU A 200 13.15 -14.48 -17.65
CA LEU A 200 12.76 -13.35 -18.51
C LEU A 200 13.42 -13.41 -19.88
N LYS A 201 14.71 -13.74 -19.94
CA LYS A 201 15.43 -13.89 -21.21
C LYS A 201 14.82 -15.01 -22.05
N VAL A 202 14.57 -16.17 -21.46
CA VAL A 202 13.95 -17.31 -22.14
C VAL A 202 12.55 -16.96 -22.64
N LEU A 203 11.71 -16.31 -21.82
CA LEU A 203 10.38 -15.86 -22.23
C LEU A 203 10.44 -14.85 -23.40
N SER A 204 11.37 -13.91 -23.34
CA SER A 204 11.59 -12.95 -24.43
C SER A 204 11.96 -13.64 -25.74
N GLU A 205 12.81 -14.68 -25.67
CA GLU A 205 13.22 -15.49 -26.83
C GLU A 205 12.05 -16.33 -27.38
N ILE A 206 11.27 -17.00 -26.52
CA ILE A 206 10.12 -17.84 -26.91
C ILE A 206 9.07 -17.02 -27.66
N PHE A 207 8.67 -15.88 -27.09
CA PHE A 207 7.59 -15.05 -27.65
C PHE A 207 8.09 -14.01 -28.65
N SER A 208 9.41 -13.89 -28.84
CA SER A 208 10.04 -12.85 -29.67
C SER A 208 9.56 -11.44 -29.30
N VAL A 209 9.34 -11.19 -28.00
CA VAL A 209 8.89 -9.90 -27.47
C VAL A 209 10.02 -9.20 -26.72
N PRO A 210 10.28 -7.91 -26.97
CA PRO A 210 11.29 -7.17 -26.23
C PRO A 210 10.81 -6.87 -24.79
N ILE A 211 11.70 -7.05 -23.82
CA ILE A 211 11.47 -6.66 -22.43
C ILE A 211 12.27 -5.40 -22.15
N GLN A 212 11.57 -4.31 -21.80
CA GLN A 212 12.22 -3.05 -21.45
C GLN A 212 12.96 -3.19 -20.12
N ARG A 213 14.27 -2.98 -20.15
CA ARG A 213 15.11 -2.83 -18.95
C ARG A 213 15.41 -1.36 -18.69
N ARG A 214 15.83 -1.08 -17.46
CA ARG A 214 16.08 0.27 -16.95
C ARG A 214 17.16 1.01 -17.75
#